data_AF-A0A0N4ZV69-F1
#
_entry.id   AF-A0A0N4ZV69-F1
#
_cell.length_a   1.000
_cell.length_b   1.000
_cell.length_c   1.000
_cell.angle_alpha   90.00
_cell.angle_beta   90.00
_cell.angle_gamma   90.00
#
_symmetry.space_group_name_H-M   'P 1'
#
loop_
_entity.id
_entity.type
_entity.pdbx_description
1 polymer ?
#
loop_
_entity_poly.entity_id
_entity_poly.type
_entity_poly.pdbx_seq_one_letter_code
_entity_poly.pdbx_strand_id
1 'polypeptide(L)'
;MNTCFFCNCDSTSLNKCPRCKKYFCSLKCYKFPNHYCSEHFYKEWIDKETGKELKKGNPLIMPFEEYMKHHENIEEVDMPPDISEAEAEANDIDSDDDNLDYLEDVVNDATEDFNKLSMRDIDAMLTTKGLTMIDDDENNMNNLFSQLTSEEQKTFNRLFEEYQISLSGASKSCFENKK
;
A
#
# COMPACT_ATOMS: atom_id res chain seq x y z
N MET A 1 5.82 -22.09 -36.52
CA MET A 1 4.81 -21.58 -35.58
C MET A 1 5.50 -21.48 -34.23
N ASN A 2 5.60 -20.27 -33.69
CA ASN A 2 6.02 -20.12 -32.31
C ASN A 2 4.74 -20.33 -31.49
N THR A 3 4.76 -21.25 -30.53
CA THR A 3 3.67 -21.49 -29.58
C THR A 3 4.09 -20.95 -28.22
N CYS A 4 3.14 -20.44 -27.45
CA CYS A 4 3.43 -20.13 -26.06
C CYS A 4 3.72 -21.41 -25.28
N PHE A 5 4.84 -21.45 -24.56
CA PHE A 5 5.26 -22.64 -23.79
C PHE A 5 4.31 -22.97 -22.63
N PHE A 6 3.49 -22.01 -22.19
CA PHE A 6 2.67 -22.14 -20.97
C PHE A 6 1.19 -22.42 -21.24
N CYS A 7 0.60 -21.81 -22.27
CA CYS A 7 -0.80 -22.07 -22.69
C CYS A 7 -0.91 -22.97 -23.92
N ASN A 8 0.20 -23.30 -24.59
CA ASN A 8 0.23 -23.95 -25.91
C ASN A 8 -0.64 -23.26 -26.98
N CYS A 9 -0.95 -21.98 -26.78
CA CYS A 9 -1.76 -21.21 -27.70
C CYS A 9 -0.90 -20.64 -28.83
N ASP A 10 -1.43 -20.71 -30.05
CA ASP A 10 -0.85 -20.11 -31.25
C ASP A 10 -1.19 -18.61 -31.25
N SER A 11 -0.23 -17.78 -30.83
CA SER A 11 -0.36 -16.33 -30.91
C SER A 11 0.66 -15.74 -31.89
N THR A 12 0.22 -14.77 -32.68
CA THR A 12 1.07 -14.06 -33.65
C THR A 12 2.10 -13.17 -32.97
N SER A 13 1.79 -12.67 -31.76
CA SER A 13 2.70 -11.92 -30.90
C SER A 13 3.13 -12.78 -29.72
N LEU A 14 4.36 -13.30 -29.77
CA LEU A 14 4.99 -14.02 -28.67
C LEU A 14 6.21 -13.25 -28.18
N ASN A 15 6.23 -12.98 -26.89
CA ASN A 15 7.37 -12.40 -26.22
C ASN A 15 8.33 -13.51 -25.76
N LYS A 16 9.62 -13.22 -25.73
CA LYS A 16 10.65 -14.17 -25.31
C LYS A 16 11.21 -13.75 -23.95
N CYS A 17 11.21 -14.66 -22.98
CA CYS A 17 11.80 -14.38 -21.67
C CYS A 17 13.33 -14.20 -21.81
N PRO A 18 13.91 -13.12 -21.27
CA PRO A 18 15.36 -12.87 -21.37
C PRO A 18 16.21 -13.88 -20.60
N ARG A 19 15.65 -14.53 -19.56
CA ARG A 19 16.36 -15.53 -18.73
C ARG A 19 16.26 -16.94 -19.30
N CYS A 20 15.04 -17.49 -19.39
CA CYS A 20 14.85 -18.88 -19.83
C CYS A 20 14.69 -19.03 -21.35
N LYS A 21 14.64 -17.93 -22.11
CA LYS A 21 14.49 -17.92 -23.58
C LYS A 21 13.20 -18.60 -24.09
N LYS A 22 12.23 -18.89 -23.21
CA LYS A 22 10.93 -19.46 -23.56
C LYS A 22 9.97 -18.38 -24.07
N TYR A 23 9.09 -18.77 -24.98
CA TYR A 23 8.08 -17.88 -25.57
C TYR A 23 6.79 -17.87 -24.73
N PHE A 24 6.20 -16.69 -24.55
CA PHE A 24 4.95 -16.49 -23.82
C PHE A 24 4.04 -15.48 -24.54
N CYS A 25 2.73 -15.70 -24.49
CA CYS A 25 1.74 -14.86 -25.19
C CYS A 25 1.29 -13.63 -24.39
N SER A 26 1.36 -13.67 -23.06
CA SER A 26 0.85 -12.61 -22.19
C SER A 26 1.56 -12.60 -20.84
N LEU A 27 1.39 -11.51 -20.08
CA LEU A 27 1.90 -11.43 -18.71
C LEU A 27 1.32 -12.52 -17.79
N LYS A 28 0.12 -13.05 -18.07
CA LYS A 28 -0.43 -14.20 -17.33
C LYS A 28 0.42 -15.46 -17.54
N CYS A 29 0.91 -15.68 -18.75
CA CYS A 29 1.85 -16.78 -19.04
C CYS A 29 3.26 -16.49 -18.52
N TYR A 30 3.66 -15.21 -18.44
CA TYR A 30 4.92 -14.81 -17.83
C TYR A 30 4.93 -14.98 -16.30
N LYS A 31 3.81 -14.74 -15.61
CA LYS A 31 3.64 -14.92 -14.16
C LYS A 31 3.08 -16.31 -13.80
N PHE A 32 3.01 -17.22 -14.77
CA PHE A 32 2.43 -18.54 -14.54
C PHE A 32 3.29 -19.31 -13.53
N PRO A 33 2.71 -20.11 -12.61
CA PRO A 33 3.49 -20.82 -11.57
C PRO A 33 4.64 -21.68 -12.10
N ASN A 34 4.51 -22.21 -13.33
CA ASN A 34 5.56 -23.00 -13.99
C ASN A 34 6.68 -22.14 -14.63
N HIS A 35 6.62 -20.80 -14.55
CA HIS A 35 7.63 -19.88 -15.03
C HIS A 35 8.41 -19.24 -13.86
N TYR A 36 9.39 -19.97 -13.34
CA TYR A 36 10.20 -19.56 -12.19
C TYR A 36 11.07 -18.29 -12.38
N CYS A 37 11.20 -17.75 -13.59
CA CYS A 37 12.08 -16.61 -13.84
C CYS A 37 11.49 -15.26 -13.43
N SER A 38 10.17 -15.13 -13.28
CA SER A 38 9.55 -13.84 -12.92
C SER A 38 9.88 -13.42 -11.49
N GLU A 39 9.86 -14.34 -10.53
CA GLU A 39 10.07 -14.03 -9.11
C GLU A 39 11.56 -14.04 -8.72
N HIS A 40 12.35 -14.98 -9.26
CA HIS A 40 13.78 -15.04 -8.99
C HIS A 40 14.53 -13.80 -9.48
N PHE A 41 14.03 -13.14 -10.53
CA PHE A 41 14.60 -11.87 -11.01
C PHE A 41 14.55 -10.79 -9.93
N TYR A 42 13.39 -10.56 -9.32
CA TYR A 42 13.25 -9.54 -8.29
C TYR A 42 13.98 -9.93 -7.00
N LYS A 43 13.93 -11.21 -6.62
CA LYS A 43 14.63 -11.69 -5.42
C LYS A 43 16.14 -11.49 -5.51
N GLU A 44 16.77 -11.88 -6.61
CA GLU A 44 18.22 -11.68 -6.80
C GLU A 44 18.61 -10.20 -6.86
N TRP A 45 17.72 -9.35 -7.38
CA TRP A 45 17.94 -7.91 -7.42
C TRP A 45 17.88 -7.30 -6.01
N ILE A 46 16.89 -7.70 -5.21
CA ILE A 46 16.79 -7.33 -3.80
C ILE A 46 18.00 -7.85 -3.02
N ASP A 47 18.38 -9.11 -3.18
CA ASP A 47 19.54 -9.69 -2.48
C ASP A 47 20.85 -8.97 -2.85
N LYS A 48 20.96 -8.50 -4.11
CA LYS A 48 22.11 -7.73 -4.59
C LYS A 48 22.12 -6.29 -4.06
N GLU A 49 20.98 -5.63 -4.06
CA GLU A 49 20.82 -4.25 -3.55
C GLU A 49 20.99 -4.22 -2.01
N THR A 50 20.48 -5.24 -1.33
CA THR A 50 20.59 -5.44 0.13
C THR A 50 21.92 -6.12 0.51
N GLY A 51 22.89 -6.18 -0.41
CA GLY A 51 24.15 -6.92 -0.33
C GLY A 51 25.17 -6.47 0.73
N LYS A 52 24.73 -6.20 1.96
CA LYS A 52 25.60 -6.18 3.16
C LYS A 52 24.94 -7.02 4.25
N GLU A 53 25.40 -8.26 4.31
CA GLU A 53 25.28 -9.16 5.47
C GLU A 53 23.99 -9.04 6.29
N LEU A 54 22.90 -9.67 5.83
CA LEU A 54 22.11 -10.44 6.78
C LEU A 54 23.01 -11.59 7.24
N LYS A 55 23.87 -11.29 8.22
CA LYS A 55 24.60 -12.28 9.00
C LYS A 55 23.57 -13.37 9.34
N LYS A 56 23.99 -14.63 9.23
CA LYS A 56 23.23 -15.81 9.70
C LYS A 56 23.04 -15.77 11.23
N GLY A 57 22.46 -14.71 11.77
CA GLY A 57 21.76 -14.72 13.02
C GLY A 57 20.30 -14.86 12.67
N ASN A 58 19.62 -15.87 13.21
CA ASN A 58 18.17 -15.80 13.32
C ASN A 58 17.86 -14.40 13.89
N PRO A 59 17.00 -13.56 13.25
CA PRO A 59 16.50 -12.41 13.97
C PRO A 59 15.82 -13.00 15.20
N LEU A 60 16.37 -12.71 16.38
CA LEU A 60 15.73 -13.06 17.64
C LEU A 60 14.42 -12.28 17.61
N ILE A 61 13.34 -12.94 17.21
CA ILE A 61 11.99 -12.40 17.33
C ILE A 61 11.74 -12.37 18.82
N MET A 62 12.08 -11.24 19.43
CA MET A 62 11.87 -10.97 20.84
C MET A 62 10.69 -9.99 20.97
N PRO A 63 9.88 -10.12 22.04
CA PRO A 63 8.80 -9.18 22.32
C PRO A 63 9.33 -7.75 22.41
N PHE A 64 8.51 -6.80 21.98
CA PHE A 64 8.85 -5.38 21.93
C PHE A 64 9.39 -4.83 23.27
N GLU A 65 8.83 -5.26 24.40
CA GLU A 65 9.30 -4.85 25.74
C GLU A 65 10.71 -5.34 26.09
N GLU A 66 11.13 -6.48 25.54
CA GLU A 66 12.47 -7.02 25.74
C GLU A 66 13.48 -6.29 24.85
N TYR A 67 13.07 -5.91 23.64
CA TYR A 67 13.87 -5.07 22.72
C TYR A 67 14.20 -3.70 23.32
N MET A 68 13.21 -3.02 23.90
CA MET A 68 13.40 -1.69 24.51
C MET A 68 14.39 -1.73 25.68
N LYS A 69 14.32 -2.77 26.54
CA LYS A 69 15.26 -2.95 27.67
C LYS A 69 16.70 -3.21 27.24
N HIS A 70 16.89 -3.91 26.12
CA HIS A 70 18.22 -4.14 25.56
C HIS A 70 18.82 -2.87 24.96
N HIS A 71 18.00 -2.03 24.32
CA HIS A 71 18.43 -0.78 23.72
C HIS A 71 18.71 0.35 24.72
N GLU A 72 18.15 0.30 25.94
CA GLU A 72 18.47 1.25 27.02
C GLU A 72 19.90 1.12 27.56
N ASN A 73 20.62 0.02 27.29
CA ASN A 73 21.97 -0.25 27.80
C ASN A 73 23.06 -0.30 26.71
N ILE A 74 22.76 0.10 25.48
CA ILE A 74 23.76 0.20 24.40
C ILE A 74 24.36 1.61 24.45
N GLU A 75 25.62 1.70 24.88
CA GLU A 75 26.45 2.89 24.72
C GLU A 75 26.42 3.36 23.25
N GLU A 76 26.25 4.68 23.10
CA GLU A 76 26.34 5.51 21.89
C GLU A 76 26.66 4.74 20.59
N VAL A 77 25.64 4.58 19.74
CA VAL A 77 25.89 4.27 18.34
C VAL A 77 26.53 5.50 17.72
N ASP A 78 27.79 5.39 17.30
CA ASP A 78 28.55 6.45 16.62
C ASP A 78 27.74 6.94 15.40
N MET A 79 27.03 8.04 15.59
CA MET A 79 26.32 8.74 14.52
C MET A 79 27.38 9.33 13.56
N PRO A 80 27.20 9.27 12.24
CA PRO A 80 28.11 9.93 11.32
C PRO A 80 28.23 11.42 11.67
N PRO A 81 29.46 11.97 11.78
CA PRO A 81 29.64 13.36 12.19
C PRO A 81 29.38 14.25 10.99
N ASP A 82 28.19 14.87 10.94
CA ASP A 82 27.98 16.30 10.61
C ASP A 82 26.47 16.57 10.43
N ILE A 83 25.77 16.83 11.54
CA ILE A 83 24.73 17.85 11.56
C ILE A 83 24.93 18.57 12.89
N SER A 84 25.45 19.79 12.84
CA SER A 84 25.71 20.61 14.02
C SER A 84 24.46 20.74 14.88
N GLU A 85 24.60 20.52 16.18
CA GLU A 85 23.57 20.62 17.23
C GLU A 85 22.95 22.03 17.39
N ALA A 86 23.26 22.98 16.51
CA ALA A 86 22.65 24.31 16.46
C ALA A 86 21.35 24.35 15.64
N GLU A 87 21.03 23.30 14.87
CA GLU A 87 19.88 23.28 13.95
C GLU A 87 18.69 22.44 14.45
N ALA A 88 18.84 21.76 15.61
CA ALA A 88 17.80 20.91 16.16
C ALA A 88 16.68 21.66 16.92
N GLU A 89 16.86 22.95 17.22
CA GLU A 89 15.83 23.78 17.91
C GLU A 89 15.09 24.76 16.97
N ALA A 90 15.18 24.58 15.65
CA ALA A 90 14.50 25.45 14.68
C ALA A 90 13.67 24.70 13.61
N ASN A 91 13.54 23.38 13.69
CA ASN A 91 12.63 22.65 12.82
C ASN A 91 11.23 22.61 13.42
N ASP A 92 10.55 23.75 13.27
CA ASP A 92 9.10 23.84 13.28
C ASP A 92 8.58 22.81 12.25
N ILE A 93 7.94 21.74 12.73
CA ILE A 93 7.42 20.63 11.90
C ILE A 93 6.26 21.09 10.99
N ASP A 94 5.87 22.37 11.05
CA ASP A 94 4.82 23.03 10.25
C ASP A 94 5.39 23.89 9.10
N SER A 95 6.71 23.88 8.87
CA SER A 95 7.36 24.76 7.87
C SER A 95 7.37 24.21 6.43
N ASP A 96 6.77 23.05 6.15
CA ASP A 96 6.72 22.50 4.78
C ASP A 96 5.56 23.04 3.93
N ASP A 97 4.67 23.87 4.50
CA ASP A 97 3.51 24.46 3.81
C ASP A 97 3.79 25.86 3.18
N ASP A 98 4.99 26.42 3.34
CA ASP A 98 5.32 27.76 2.82
C ASP A 98 5.74 27.77 1.34
N ASN A 99 6.04 26.61 0.75
CA ASN A 99 6.42 26.51 -0.66
C ASN A 99 5.26 25.97 -1.50
N LEU A 100 4.33 26.86 -1.85
CA LEU A 100 3.13 26.55 -2.64
C LEU A 100 3.38 26.56 -4.15
N ASP A 101 4.62 26.77 -4.64
CA ASP A 101 4.91 26.83 -6.08
C ASP A 101 4.51 25.53 -6.79
N TYR A 102 4.56 24.38 -6.11
CA TYR A 102 4.10 23.10 -6.67
C TYR A 102 2.58 23.04 -6.89
N LEU A 103 1.78 23.83 -6.17
CA LEU A 103 0.33 23.85 -6.35
C LEU A 103 -0.04 24.44 -7.72
N GLU A 104 0.74 25.41 -8.21
CA GLU A 104 0.52 25.97 -9.55
C GLU A 104 0.79 24.92 -10.63
N ASP A 105 1.87 24.15 -10.50
CA ASP A 105 2.17 23.03 -11.40
C ASP A 105 1.08 21.93 -11.35
N VAL A 106 0.62 21.57 -10.16
CA VAL A 106 -0.47 20.57 -9.99
C VAL A 106 -1.78 21.04 -10.61
N VAL A 107 -2.12 22.33 -10.46
CA VAL A 107 -3.33 22.90 -11.06
C VAL A 107 -3.20 22.95 -12.59
N ASN A 108 -2.03 23.32 -13.11
CA ASN A 108 -1.77 23.35 -14.54
C ASN A 108 -1.85 21.94 -15.15
N ASP A 109 -1.21 20.95 -14.53
CA ASP A 109 -1.27 19.55 -14.97
C ASP A 109 -2.72 19.02 -14.95
N ALA A 110 -3.44 19.24 -13.84
CA ALA A 110 -4.81 18.78 -13.71
C ALA A 110 -5.77 19.45 -14.71
N THR A 111 -5.59 20.75 -14.98
CA THR A 111 -6.41 21.48 -15.96
C THR A 111 -6.08 21.09 -17.39
N GLU A 112 -4.82 20.81 -17.71
CA GLU A 112 -4.45 20.26 -19.02
C GLU A 112 -5.09 18.90 -19.27
N ASP A 113 -5.01 17.99 -18.31
CA ASP A 113 -5.63 16.66 -18.41
C ASP A 113 -7.15 16.77 -18.54
N PHE A 114 -7.78 17.65 -17.77
CA PHE A 114 -9.22 17.92 -17.86
C PHE A 114 -9.65 18.45 -19.23
N ASN A 115 -8.84 19.33 -19.84
CA ASN A 115 -9.15 19.91 -21.15
C ASN A 115 -8.90 18.93 -22.31
N LYS A 116 -7.96 17.98 -22.15
CA LYS A 116 -7.60 17.00 -23.18
C LYS A 116 -8.53 15.78 -23.17
N LEU A 117 -9.01 15.36 -22.00
CA LEU A 117 -9.79 14.16 -21.82
C LEU A 117 -11.30 14.44 -21.96
N SER A 118 -12.05 13.48 -22.51
CA SER A 118 -13.51 13.56 -22.47
C SER A 118 -14.02 13.21 -21.07
N MET A 119 -15.20 13.73 -20.68
CA MET A 119 -15.83 13.39 -19.39
C MET A 119 -15.88 11.88 -19.13
N ARG A 120 -16.16 11.09 -20.17
CA ARG A 120 -16.21 9.62 -20.08
C ARG A 120 -14.83 9.00 -19.79
N ASP A 121 -13.76 9.59 -20.31
CA ASP A 121 -12.39 9.11 -20.07
C ASP A 121 -11.90 9.57 -18.69
N ILE A 122 -12.31 10.75 -18.23
CA ILE A 122 -12.11 11.23 -16.86
C ILE A 122 -12.82 10.29 -15.87
N ASP A 123 -14.08 9.94 -16.12
CA ASP A 123 -14.85 9.01 -15.28
C ASP A 123 -14.21 7.61 -15.22
N ALA A 124 -13.68 7.10 -16.35
CA ALA A 124 -12.98 5.84 -16.39
C ALA A 124 -11.65 5.88 -15.60
N MET A 125 -10.94 7.01 -15.66
CA MET A 125 -9.70 7.22 -14.90
C MET A 125 -9.98 7.34 -13.39
N LEU A 126 -11.02 8.08 -13.01
CA LEU A 126 -11.48 8.18 -11.61
C LEU A 126 -11.90 6.81 -11.07
N THR A 127 -12.67 6.05 -11.86
CA THR A 127 -13.03 4.66 -11.56
C THR A 127 -11.79 3.78 -11.36
N THR A 128 -10.79 3.91 -12.23
CA THR A 128 -9.52 3.16 -12.12
C THR A 128 -8.73 3.53 -10.88
N LYS A 129 -8.79 4.81 -10.46
CA LYS A 129 -8.18 5.31 -9.22
C LYS A 129 -9.02 4.99 -7.96
N GLY A 130 -10.14 4.28 -8.10
CA GLY A 130 -11.02 3.91 -6.99
C GLY A 130 -11.97 5.03 -6.54
N LEU A 131 -12.03 6.14 -7.27
CA LEU A 131 -12.98 7.23 -7.08
C LEU A 131 -14.20 6.98 -7.97
N THR A 132 -14.94 5.91 -7.69
CA THR A 132 -16.18 5.62 -8.41
C THR A 132 -17.28 6.57 -7.97
N MET A 133 -17.59 7.58 -8.79
CA MET A 133 -18.80 8.39 -8.70
C MET A 133 -19.99 7.60 -9.30
N ILE A 134 -20.24 6.38 -8.81
CA ILE A 134 -21.48 5.67 -9.17
C ILE A 134 -22.49 6.07 -8.12
N ASP A 135 -23.61 6.65 -8.55
CA ASP A 135 -24.72 7.20 -7.74
C ASP A 135 -25.37 6.25 -6.71
N ASP A 136 -24.84 5.03 -6.53
CA ASP A 136 -25.24 4.08 -5.49
C ASP A 136 -24.10 3.90 -4.47
N ASP A 137 -23.95 4.88 -3.57
CA ASP A 137 -23.08 4.77 -2.39
C ASP A 137 -23.35 3.48 -1.61
N GLU A 138 -24.60 3.03 -1.56
CA GLU A 138 -24.97 1.75 -0.93
C GLU A 138 -24.32 0.55 -1.62
N ASN A 139 -24.31 0.49 -2.95
CA ASN A 139 -23.71 -0.64 -3.67
C ASN A 139 -22.19 -0.63 -3.55
N ASN A 140 -21.57 0.54 -3.52
CA ASN A 140 -20.13 0.67 -3.31
C ASN A 140 -19.74 0.24 -1.88
N MET A 141 -20.46 0.73 -0.86
CA MET A 141 -20.24 0.36 0.53
C MET A 141 -20.51 -1.13 0.79
N ASN A 142 -21.55 -1.70 0.18
CA ASN A 142 -21.83 -3.13 0.26
C ASN A 142 -20.75 -3.97 -0.45
N ASN A 143 -20.19 -3.46 -1.56
CA ASN A 143 -19.08 -4.12 -2.25
C ASN A 143 -17.82 -4.12 -1.37
N LEU A 144 -17.45 -2.99 -0.78
CA LEU A 144 -16.36 -2.89 0.21
C LEU A 144 -16.59 -3.82 1.40
N PHE A 145 -17.79 -3.84 1.96
CA PHE A 145 -18.15 -4.74 3.05
C PHE A 145 -18.00 -6.23 2.66
N SER A 146 -18.39 -6.58 1.43
CA SER A 146 -18.31 -7.95 0.92
C SER A 146 -16.88 -8.45 0.67
N GLN A 147 -15.91 -7.53 0.54
CA GLN A 147 -14.49 -7.86 0.37
C GLN A 147 -13.80 -8.22 1.70
N LEU A 148 -14.38 -7.83 2.84
CA LEU A 148 -13.88 -8.23 4.15
C LEU A 148 -14.08 -9.72 4.39
N THR A 149 -13.18 -10.31 5.17
CA THR A 149 -13.36 -11.69 5.62
C THR A 149 -14.57 -11.81 6.55
N SER A 150 -15.12 -13.02 6.67
CA SER A 150 -16.24 -13.29 7.58
C SER A 150 -15.94 -13.01 9.06
N GLU A 151 -14.66 -12.89 9.43
CA GLU A 151 -14.24 -12.48 10.78
C GLU A 151 -14.26 -10.96 10.92
N GLU A 152 -13.71 -10.24 9.94
CA GLU A 152 -13.66 -8.78 9.94
C GLU A 152 -15.05 -8.14 9.79
N GLN A 153 -15.94 -8.76 8.99
CA GLN A 153 -17.35 -8.33 8.87
C GLN A 153 -18.07 -8.39 10.22
N LYS A 154 -17.81 -9.42 11.04
CA LYS A 154 -18.40 -9.54 12.37
C LYS A 154 -17.86 -8.48 13.32
N THR A 155 -16.55 -8.21 13.27
CA THR A 155 -15.95 -7.16 14.09
C THR A 155 -16.48 -5.78 13.72
N PHE A 156 -16.66 -5.53 12.41
CA PHE A 156 -17.24 -4.28 11.91
C PHE A 156 -18.69 -4.11 12.39
N ASN A 157 -19.54 -5.14 12.24
CA ASN A 157 -20.93 -5.09 12.71
C ASN A 157 -21.03 -4.82 14.21
N ARG A 158 -20.17 -5.45 15.02
CA ARG A 158 -20.11 -5.22 16.47
C ARG A 158 -19.76 -3.76 16.80
N LEU A 159 -18.74 -3.22 16.14
CA LEU A 159 -18.31 -1.82 16.35
C LEU A 159 -19.37 -0.83 15.86
N PHE A 160 -20.04 -1.14 14.75
CA PHE A 160 -21.12 -0.33 14.23
C PHE A 160 -22.31 -0.30 15.21
N GLU A 161 -22.71 -1.44 15.77
CA GLU A 161 -23.75 -1.51 16.80
C GLU A 161 -23.37 -0.70 18.05
N GLU A 162 -22.14 -0.84 18.53
CA GLU A 162 -21.62 -0.09 19.68
C GLU A 162 -21.65 1.43 19.42
N TYR A 163 -21.24 1.84 18.22
CA TYR A 163 -21.31 3.23 17.78
C TYR A 163 -22.76 3.75 17.73
N GLN A 164 -23.70 2.99 17.17
CA GLN A 164 -25.13 3.37 17.13
C GLN A 164 -25.74 3.48 18.54
N ILE A 165 -25.37 2.60 19.45
CA ILE A 165 -25.78 2.66 20.87
C ILE A 165 -25.22 3.92 21.54
N SER A 166 -23.97 4.28 21.24
CA SER A 166 -23.36 5.51 21.74
C SER A 166 -24.05 6.77 21.22
N LEU A 167 -24.44 6.77 19.94
CA LEU A 167 -25.03 7.92 19.25
C LEU A 167 -26.49 8.15 19.66
N SER A 168 -27.25 7.07 19.79
CA SER A 168 -28.64 7.09 20.27
C SER A 168 -28.76 7.48 21.75
N GLY A 169 -27.65 7.52 22.48
CA GLY A 169 -27.63 7.85 23.91
C GLY A 169 -28.37 6.84 24.79
N ALA A 170 -28.82 5.72 24.23
CA ALA A 170 -29.61 4.70 24.93
C ALA A 170 -28.84 4.03 26.08
N SER A 171 -27.50 4.11 26.05
CA SER A 171 -26.61 3.63 27.11
C SER A 171 -26.44 4.61 28.28
N LYS A 172 -26.82 5.89 28.12
CA LYS A 172 -26.77 6.89 29.19
C LYS A 172 -28.13 6.95 29.90
N SER A 173 -28.36 6.02 30.82
CA SER A 173 -29.53 6.08 31.69
C SER A 173 -29.46 7.32 32.59
N CYS A 174 -30.42 8.24 32.46
CA CYS A 174 -30.58 9.40 33.34
C CYS A 174 -31.10 9.03 34.75
N PHE A 175 -31.37 7.75 35.00
CA PHE A 175 -31.79 7.25 36.30
C PHE A 175 -30.58 6.61 37.00
N GLU A 176 -29.78 7.42 37.68
CA GLU A 176 -28.91 6.91 38.73
C GLU A 176 -29.78 6.39 39.87
N ASN A 177 -29.81 5.07 40.05
CA ASN A 177 -30.40 4.45 41.23
C ASN A 177 -29.53 4.81 42.45
N LYS A 178 -29.82 5.95 43.08
CA LYS A 178 -29.27 6.28 44.40
C LYS A 178 -29.74 5.20 45.39
N LYS A 179 -28.79 4.38 45.84
CA LYS A 179 -28.91 3.57 47.05
C LYS A 179 -28.41 4.37 48.24
#